data_AF-A0A382S7H9-F1
#
_entry.id   AF-A0A382S7H9-F1
#
_cell.length_a   1.000
_cell.length_b   1.000
_cell.length_c   1.000
_cell.angle_alpha   90.00
_cell.angle_beta   90.00
_cell.angle_gamma   90.00
#
_symmetry.space_group_name_H-M   'P 1'
#
loop_
_entity.id
_entity.type
_entity.pdbx_description
1 polymer ?
#
loop_
_entity_poly.entity_id
_entity_poly.type
_entity_poly.pdbx_seq_one_letter_code
_entity_poly.pdbx_strand_id
1 'polypeptide(L)'
;MIIFNLECKLCGVNFEGWFEDTAEFEKQKKQKIINCPSCNSSSITKALMTPNVSKKSNSKDKKIKKTIAANISKYKKIIEKNFDYLGDK
;
A
#
# COMPACT_ATOMS: atom_id res chain seq x y z
N MET A 1 -15.87 -2.93 -16.98
CA MET A 1 -14.78 -2.26 -16.24
C MET A 1 -14.48 -3.05 -14.98
N ILE A 2 -13.22 -3.43 -14.79
CA ILE A 2 -12.69 -4.30 -13.74
C ILE A 2 -11.50 -3.60 -13.10
N ILE A 3 -11.42 -3.70 -11.77
CA ILE A 3 -10.33 -3.13 -10.98
C ILE A 3 -9.39 -4.26 -10.58
N PHE A 4 -8.11 -4.09 -10.86
CA PHE A 4 -7.05 -4.97 -10.38
C PHE A 4 -6.16 -4.23 -9.39
N ASN A 5 -5.83 -4.90 -8.29
CA ASN A 5 -4.74 -4.46 -7.43
C ASN A 5 -3.41 -4.87 -8.06
N LEU A 6 -2.56 -3.89 -8.31
CA LEU A 6 -1.27 -4.02 -8.96
C LEU A 6 -0.15 -3.66 -8.00
N GLU A 7 0.99 -4.30 -8.18
CA GLU A 7 2.20 -4.09 -7.39
C GLU A 7 3.37 -3.87 -8.35
N CYS A 8 4.16 -2.83 -8.08
CA CYS A 8 5.41 -2.62 -8.79
C CYS A 8 6.53 -3.47 -8.19
N LYS A 9 7.16 -4.33 -8.98
CA LYS A 9 8.29 -5.15 -8.53
C LYS A 9 9.55 -4.35 -8.17
N LEU A 10 9.68 -3.13 -8.67
CA LEU A 10 10.88 -2.32 -8.47
C LEU A 10 10.84 -1.55 -7.14
N CYS A 11 9.74 -0.83 -6.88
CA CYS A 11 9.60 -0.01 -5.67
C CYS A 11 8.68 -0.63 -4.60
N GLY A 12 7.97 -1.72 -4.90
CA GLY A 12 7.04 -2.39 -3.98
C GLY A 12 5.75 -1.62 -3.68
N VAL A 13 5.48 -0.54 -4.42
CA VAL A 13 4.27 0.26 -4.23
C VAL A 13 3.08 -0.45 -4.86
N ASN A 14 1.98 -0.50 -4.12
CA ASN A 14 0.70 -1.02 -4.59
C ASN A 14 -0.17 0.13 -5.12
N PHE A 15 -0.91 -0.14 -6.18
CA PHE A 15 -1.86 0.79 -6.78
C PHE A 15 -3.00 0.04 -7.48
N GLU A 16 -4.06 0.76 -7.81
CA GLU A 16 -5.21 0.19 -8.51
C GLU A 16 -5.13 0.51 -10.01
N GLY A 17 -5.43 -0.48 -10.85
CA GLY A 17 -5.54 -0.32 -12.29
C GLY A 17 -6.95 -0.65 -12.77
N TRP A 18 -7.51 0.24 -13.60
CA TRP A 18 -8.89 0.14 -14.09
C TRP A 18 -8.85 -0.25 -15.57
N PHE A 19 -9.46 -1.39 -15.89
CA PHE A 19 -9.42 -1.99 -17.23
C PHE A 19 -10.83 -2.32 -17.71
N GLU A 20 -11.07 -2.42 -19.01
CA GLU A 20 -12.39 -2.79 -19.53
C GLU A 20 -12.76 -4.23 -19.15
N ASP A 21 -11.83 -5.14 -19.40
CA ASP A 21 -11.89 -6.57 -19.08
C ASP A 21 -10.51 -7.14 -18.70
N THR A 22 -10.44 -8.45 -18.45
CA THR A 22 -9.18 -9.14 -18.11
C THR A 22 -8.25 -9.31 -19.31
N ALA A 23 -8.78 -9.42 -20.53
CA ALA A 23 -8.00 -9.60 -21.74
C ALA A 23 -7.21 -8.33 -22.11
N GLU A 24 -7.84 -7.17 -21.97
CA GLU A 24 -7.22 -5.86 -22.19
C GLU A 24 -6.10 -5.59 -21.18
N PHE A 25 -6.27 -5.98 -19.91
CA PHE A 25 -5.18 -5.95 -18.93
C PHE A 25 -3.97 -6.78 -19.39
N GLU A 26 -4.17 -8.04 -19.81
CA GLU A 26 -3.06 -8.90 -20.24
C GLU A 26 -2.39 -8.37 -21.52
N LYS A 27 -3.17 -7.76 -22.43
CA LYS A 27 -2.66 -7.10 -23.64
C LYS A 27 -1.78 -5.90 -23.30
N GLN A 28 -2.26 -4.97 -22.48
CA GLN A 28 -1.50 -3.78 -22.06
C GLN A 28 -0.25 -4.15 -21.25
N LYS A 29 -0.35 -5.20 -20.41
CA LYS A 29 0.78 -5.75 -19.67
C LYS A 29 1.85 -6.33 -20.60
N LYS A 30 1.47 -7.11 -21.62
CA LYS A 30 2.40 -7.65 -22.63
C LYS A 30 3.07 -6.53 -23.43
N GLN A 31 2.33 -5.47 -23.73
CA GLN A 31 2.85 -4.28 -24.40
C GLN A 31 3.67 -3.34 -23.50
N LYS A 32 3.76 -3.63 -22.19
CA LYS A 32 4.47 -2.82 -21.18
C LYS A 32 3.98 -1.37 -21.08
N ILE A 33 2.68 -1.14 -21.34
CA ILE A 33 2.04 0.19 -21.29
C ILE A 33 1.62 0.57 -19.86
N ILE A 34 1.57 -0.40 -18.96
CA ILE A 34 1.20 -0.19 -17.56
C ILE A 34 2.45 0.25 -16.78
N ASN A 35 2.50 1.52 -16.38
CA ASN A 35 3.62 2.09 -15.63
C ASN A 35 3.29 2.27 -14.14
N CYS A 36 4.30 2.14 -13.30
CA CYS A 36 4.18 2.46 -11.88
C CYS A 36 4.06 3.98 -11.68
N PRO A 37 3.07 4.46 -10.91
CA PRO A 37 2.91 5.90 -10.64
C PRO A 37 4.04 6.50 -9.79
N SER A 38 4.84 5.68 -9.10
CA SER A 38 5.92 6.15 -8.21
C SER A 38 7.30 6.15 -8.89
N CYS A 39 7.61 5.14 -9.70
CA CYS A 39 8.95 4.98 -10.30
C CYS A 39 8.95 4.88 -11.83
N ASN A 40 7.77 4.97 -12.47
CA ASN A 40 7.57 4.86 -13.91
C ASN A 40 8.03 3.54 -14.55
N SER A 41 8.39 2.52 -13.76
CA SER A 41 8.76 1.19 -14.23
C SER A 41 7.55 0.43 -14.79
N SER A 42 7.73 -0.32 -15.87
CA SER A 42 6.71 -1.22 -16.44
C SER A 42 6.69 -2.61 -15.80
N SER A 43 7.47 -2.84 -14.74
CA SER A 43 7.58 -4.12 -14.05
C SER A 43 6.43 -4.32 -13.05
N ILE A 44 5.23 -4.54 -13.57
CA ILE A 44 3.99 -4.62 -12.80
C ILE A 44 3.45 -6.05 -12.70
N THR A 45 3.01 -6.45 -11.51
CA THR A 45 2.32 -7.72 -11.25
C THR A 45 0.98 -7.53 -10.56
N LYS A 46 0.07 -8.49 -10.70
CA LYS A 46 -1.16 -8.54 -9.89
C LYS A 46 -0.75 -8.77 -8.44
N ALA A 47 -1.14 -7.87 -7.55
CA ALA A 47 -0.90 -8.02 -6.12
C ALA A 47 -1.71 -9.23 -5.59
N LEU A 48 -1.13 -9.98 -4.65
CA LEU A 48 -1.85 -11.06 -3.99
C LEU A 48 -3.02 -10.47 -3.19
N MET A 49 -4.24 -10.91 -3.50
CA MET A 49 -5.38 -10.63 -2.62
C MET A 49 -5.21 -11.47 -1.36
N THR A 50 -4.94 -10.81 -0.23
CA THR A 50 -4.90 -11.51 1.04
C THR A 50 -6.34 -11.72 1.50
N PRO A 51 -6.85 -12.97 1.54
CA PRO A 51 -8.17 -13.23 2.10
C PRO A 51 -8.18 -12.78 3.55
N ASN A 52 -9.25 -12.10 3.97
CA ASN A 52 -9.43 -11.70 5.36
C ASN A 52 -9.78 -12.95 6.20
N VAL A 53 -8.78 -13.78 6.45
CA VAL A 53 -8.92 -14.96 7.31
C VAL A 53 -8.89 -14.50 8.76
N SER A 54 -9.93 -14.87 9.51
CA SER A 54 -9.99 -14.63 10.94
C SER A 54 -8.78 -15.29 11.63
N LYS A 55 -8.09 -14.53 12.48
CA LYS A 55 -6.92 -15.03 13.20
C LYS A 55 -7.34 -16.20 14.09
N LYS A 56 -6.71 -17.38 13.91
CA LYS A 56 -6.81 -18.48 14.89
C LYS A 56 -6.24 -18.02 16.24
N SER A 57 -6.87 -18.41 17.34
CA SER A 57 -6.50 -18.06 18.73
C SER A 57 -5.04 -18.40 19.12
N ASN A 58 -4.39 -19.32 18.39
CA ASN A 58 -2.97 -19.68 18.57
C ASN A 58 -1.99 -18.92 17.68
N SER A 59 -2.43 -17.88 16.95
CA SER A 59 -1.51 -16.98 16.27
C SER A 59 -0.71 -16.20 17.31
N LYS A 60 0.59 -16.49 17.42
CA LYS A 60 1.51 -15.67 18.20
C LYS A 60 1.52 -14.28 17.57
N ASP A 61 0.74 -13.36 18.13
CA ASP A 61 0.74 -11.95 17.75
C ASP A 61 2.20 -11.49 17.81
N LYS A 62 2.82 -11.22 16.63
CA LYS A 62 4.16 -10.63 16.57
C LYS A 62 4.12 -9.39 17.46
N LYS A 63 5.04 -9.32 18.43
CA LYS A 63 5.14 -8.33 19.53
C LYS A 63 5.31 -6.85 19.08
N ILE A 64 4.81 -6.47 17.91
CA ILE A 64 4.89 -5.12 17.33
C ILE A 64 4.00 -4.14 18.13
N LYS A 65 2.88 -4.62 18.69
CA LYS A 65 1.94 -3.79 19.48
C LYS A 65 2.57 -3.15 20.73
N LYS A 66 3.55 -3.81 21.37
CA LYS A 66 4.16 -3.31 22.63
C LYS A 66 5.08 -2.10 22.39
N THR A 67 5.78 -2.03 21.26
CA THR A 67 6.79 -1.00 21.01
C THR A 67 6.18 0.35 20.62
N ILE A 68 5.04 0.34 19.92
CA ILE A 68 4.34 1.58 19.52
C ILE A 68 3.66 2.21 20.74
N ALA A 69 2.96 1.41 21.55
CA ALA A 69 2.27 1.90 22.75
C ALA A 69 3.20 2.58 23.76
N ALA A 70 4.42 2.07 23.94
CA ALA A 70 5.41 2.65 24.86
C ALA A 70 5.91 4.04 24.42
N ASN A 71 5.90 4.33 23.12
CA ASN A 71 6.50 5.54 22.57
C ASN A 71 5.47 6.63 22.18
N ILE A 72 4.17 6.32 22.17
CA ILE A 72 3.09 7.28 21.86
C ILE A 72 3.21 8.56 22.69
N SER A 73 3.48 8.45 24.00
CA SER A 73 3.63 9.60 24.90
C SER A 73 4.83 10.48 24.54
N LYS A 74 5.89 9.91 23.95
CA LYS A 74 7.08 10.64 23.49
C LYS A 74 6.77 11.40 22.19
N TYR A 75 6.10 10.74 21.25
CA TYR A 75 5.68 11.36 19.99
C TYR A 75 4.68 12.49 20.20
N LYS A 76 3.69 12.34 21.11
CA LYS A 76 2.74 13.40 21.46
C LYS A 76 3.45 14.69 21.92
N LYS A 77 4.43 14.59 22.82
CA LYS A 77 5.22 15.74 23.30
C LYS A 77 6.04 16.43 22.20
N ILE A 78 6.49 15.67 21.19
CA ILE A 78 7.24 16.24 20.06
C ILE A 78 6.29 17.03 19.16
N ILE A 79 5.10 16.48 18.89
CA ILE A 79 4.08 17.14 18.07
C ILE A 79 3.61 18.43 18.75
N GLU A 80 3.28 18.38 20.05
CA GLU A 80 2.85 19.58 20.81
C GLU A 80 3.90 20.70 20.83
N LYS A 81 5.19 20.35 20.76
CA LYS A 81 6.29 21.34 20.77
C LYS A 81 6.63 21.92 19.39
N ASN A 82 6.22 21.26 18.31
CA ASN A 82 6.60 21.62 16.93
C ASN A 82 5.37 21.84 16.03
N PHE A 83 4.17 21.99 16.59
CA PHE A 83 2.97 22.25 15.81
C PHE A 83 2.91 23.75 15.50
N ASP A 84 3.47 24.12 14.35
CA ASP A 84 3.15 25.41 13.74
C ASP A 84 1.72 25.37 13.18
N TYR A 85 0.98 26.45 13.39
CA TYR A 85 -0.40 26.60 12.93
C TYR A 85 -0.43 26.63 11.38
N LEU A 86 -0.82 25.53 10.74
CA LEU A 86 -0.84 25.37 9.29
C LEU A 86 -2.12 25.90 8.61
N GLY A 87 -2.75 26.96 9.15
CA GLY A 87 -4.02 27.45 8.63
C GLY A 87 -4.12 28.97 8.57
N ASP A 88 -3.87 29.56 7.41
CA ASP A 88 -4.70 30.63 6.83
C ASP A 88 -4.14 31.00 5.45
N LYS A 89 -4.65 30.32 4.40
CA LYS A 89 -4.88 30.86 3.05
C LYS A 89 -5.69 29.91 2.18
#